data_AF-A0A941QZQ5-F1
#
_entry.id   AF-A0A941QZQ5-F1
#
_cell.length_a   1.000
_cell.length_b   1.000
_cell.length_c   1.000
_cell.angle_alpha   90.00
_cell.angle_beta   90.00
_cell.angle_gamma   90.00
#
_symmetry.space_group_name_H-M   'P 1'
#
loop_
_entity.id
_entity.type
_entity.pdbx_description
1 polymer ?
#
loop_
_entity_poly.entity_id
_entity_poly.type
_entity_poly.pdbx_seq_one_letter_code
_entity_poly.pdbx_strand_id
1 'polypeptide(L)' 'MNNVIVSPHYLSTELGSTIFNKGGNAVDAAILTNLVQGIVAPETCGIGGDLFALIWVPGKNKPEFLDASGYSG' A
#
# COMPACT_ATOMS: atom_id res chain seq x y z
N MET A 1 9.19 -17.95 -0.30
CA MET A 1 8.11 -17.08 0.23
C MET A 1 7.22 -16.73 -0.94
N ASN A 2 5.90 -16.91 -0.84
CA ASN A 2 4.97 -16.67 -1.95
C ASN A 2 4.26 -15.32 -1.78
N ASN A 3 5.04 -14.24 -1.67
CA ASN A 3 4.50 -12.88 -1.51
C ASN A 3 4.74 -12.13 -2.82
N VAL A 4 3.74 -11.37 -3.26
CA VAL A 4 3.79 -10.60 -4.51
C VAL A 4 3.43 -9.16 -4.21
N ILE A 5 4.21 -8.24 -4.76
CA ILE A 5 3.92 -6.80 -4.76
C ILE A 5 3.93 -6.32 -6.20
N VAL A 6 2.99 -5.45 -6.53
CA VAL A 6 2.89 -4.80 -7.83
C VAL A 6 2.65 -3.32 -7.57
N SER A 7 3.42 -2.46 -8.23
CA SER A 7 3.26 -1.01 -8.16
C SER A 7 3.73 -0.35 -9.46
N PRO A 8 3.39 0.92 -9.73
CA PRO A 8 3.75 1.59 -10.98
C PRO A 8 5.26 1.83 -11.16
N HIS A 9 6.02 1.93 -10.06
CA HIS A 9 7.45 2.19 -10.11
C HIS A 9 8.25 1.03 -9.48
N TYR A 10 9.29 0.55 -10.16
CA TYR A 10 10.04 -0.65 -9.74
C TYR A 10 10.65 -0.51 -8.33
N LEU A 11 11.18 0.68 -7.97
CA LEU A 11 11.70 0.94 -6.61
C LEU A 11 10.65 0.77 -5.51
N SER A 12 9.38 1.12 -5.78
CA SER A 12 8.28 0.96 -4.82
C SER A 12 7.96 -0.53 -4.59
N THR A 13 8.03 -1.33 -5.66
CA THR A 13 7.88 -2.80 -5.59
C THR A 13 9.07 -3.44 -4.86
N GLU A 14 10.29 -3.05 -5.21
CA GLU A 14 11.53 -3.59 -4.64
C GLU A 14 11.61 -3.31 -3.14
N LEU A 15 11.48 -2.05 -2.73
CA LEU A 15 11.55 -1.66 -1.33
C LEU A 15 10.36 -2.19 -0.52
N GLY A 16 9.14 -2.17 -1.08
CA GLY A 16 7.97 -2.77 -0.45
C GLY A 16 8.20 -4.25 -0.11
N SER A 17 8.87 -4.99 -0.99
CA SER A 17 9.10 -6.43 -0.81
C SER A 17 10.04 -6.73 0.35
N THR A 18 10.90 -5.77 0.71
CA THR A 18 11.86 -5.95 1.81
C THR A 18 11.18 -6.03 3.18
N ILE A 19 9.96 -5.53 3.34
CA ILE A 19 9.28 -5.52 4.65
C ILE A 19 8.95 -6.92 5.15
N PHE A 20 8.72 -7.87 4.23
CA PHE A 20 8.43 -9.25 4.59
C PHE A 20 9.61 -9.92 5.29
N ASN A 21 10.84 -9.54 4.92
CA ASN A 21 12.06 -10.02 5.59
C ASN A 21 12.18 -9.48 7.03
N LYS A 22 11.43 -8.41 7.36
CA LYS A 22 11.36 -7.83 8.71
C LYS A 22 10.15 -8.34 9.49
N GLY A 23 9.43 -9.35 9.00
CA GLY A 23 8.23 -9.89 9.62
C GLY A 23 6.96 -9.08 9.38
N GLY A 24 7.00 -8.11 8.46
CA GLY A 24 5.82 -7.33 8.08
C GLY A 24 4.78 -8.15 7.31
N ASN A 25 3.53 -7.71 7.34
CA ASN A 25 2.42 -8.31 6.61
C ASN A 25 2.11 -7.54 5.30
N ALA A 26 1.05 -7.94 4.59
CA ALA A 26 0.66 -7.32 3.33
C ALA A 26 0.27 -5.83 3.45
N VAL A 27 -0.30 -5.41 4.59
CA VAL A 27 -0.64 -4.01 4.89
C VAL A 27 0.63 -3.19 5.13
N ASP A 28 1.58 -3.72 5.89
CA ASP A 28 2.89 -3.05 6.09
C ASP A 28 3.62 -2.85 4.76
N ALA A 29 3.54 -3.85 3.88
CA ALA A 29 4.10 -3.79 2.53
C ALA A 29 3.43 -2.71 1.67
N ALA A 30 2.09 -2.65 1.68
CA ALA A 30 1.34 -1.63 0.97
C ALA A 30 1.66 -0.22 1.46
N ILE A 31 1.80 -0.01 2.78
CA ILE A 31 2.17 1.27 3.37
C ILE A 31 3.56 1.69 2.91
N LEU A 32 4.56 0.81 3.01
CA LEU A 32 5.93 1.13 2.56
C LEU A 32 5.97 1.40 1.05
N THR A 33 5.30 0.59 0.24
CA THR A 33 5.20 0.79 -1.21
C THR A 33 4.58 2.15 -1.53
N ASN A 34 3.49 2.56 -0.87
CA ASN A 34 2.86 3.86 -1.10
C ASN A 34 3.75 5.03 -0.67
N LEU A 35 4.45 4.90 0.47
CA LEU A 35 5.40 5.93 0.92
C LEU A 35 6.55 6.12 -0.07
N VAL A 36 7.11 5.02 -0.60
CA VAL A 36 8.16 5.10 -1.64
C VAL A 36 7.59 5.67 -2.94
N GLN A 37 6.38 5.24 -3.35
CA GLN A 37 5.71 5.71 -4.55
C GLN A 37 5.53 7.23 -4.54
N GLY A 38 5.13 7.81 -3.40
CA GLY A 38 5.01 9.27 -3.25
C GLY A 38 6.33 10.03 -3.32
N ILE A 39 7.48 9.34 -3.32
CA ILE A 39 8.81 9.94 -3.55
C ILE A 39 9.26 9.75 -5.00
N VAL A 40 9.11 8.54 -5.55
CA VAL A 40 9.64 8.20 -6.88
C VAL A 40 8.70 8.57 -8.03
N ALA A 41 7.42 8.75 -7.74
CA ALA A 41 6.39 9.19 -8.68
C ALA A 41 5.36 10.09 -7.97
N PRO A 42 5.78 11.25 -7.42
CA PRO A 42 4.96 12.12 -6.57
C PRO A 42 3.73 12.70 -7.27
N GLU A 43 3.71 12.71 -8.61
CA GLU A 43 2.56 13.11 -9.40
C GLU A 43 1.39 12.11 -9.37
N THR A 44 1.62 10.90 -8.83
CA THR A 44 0.64 9.80 -8.82
C THR A 44 -0.13 9.68 -7.51
N CYS A 45 0.57 9.62 -6.37
CA CYS A 45 -0.02 9.54 -5.04
C CYS A 45 0.92 10.12 -3.98
N GLY A 46 0.41 10.32 -2.76
CA GLY A 46 1.21 10.80 -1.63
C GLY A 46 0.37 11.13 -0.40
N ILE A 47 1.03 11.59 0.67
CA ILE A 47 0.39 11.89 1.96
C ILE A 47 -0.63 13.04 1.93
N GLY A 48 -0.59 13.87 0.90
CA GLY A 48 -1.52 15.00 0.71
C GLY A 48 -2.72 14.67 -0.15
N GLY A 49 -2.89 13.42 -0.57
CA GLY A 49 -4.00 12.95 -1.39
C GLY A 49 -4.96 12.04 -0.61
N ASP A 50 -5.70 11.24 -1.37
CA ASP A 50 -6.70 10.31 -0.86
C ASP A 50 -6.20 8.87 -0.90
N LEU A 51 -6.80 8.00 -0.08
CA LEU A 51 -6.60 6.56 -0.13
C LEU A 51 -7.91 5.81 -0.01
N PHE A 52 -8.11 4.85 -0.90
CA PHE A 52 -9.14 3.82 -0.77
C PHE A 52 -8.46 2.46 -0.73
N ALA A 53 -8.70 1.68 0.32
CA ALA A 53 -8.07 0.38 0.47
C ALA A 53 -9.11 -0.73 0.71
N LEU A 54 -8.93 -1.84 0.01
CA LEU A 54 -9.64 -3.09 0.26
C LEU A 54 -8.67 -4.08 0.90
N ILE A 55 -9.02 -4.55 2.09
CA ILE A 55 -8.15 -5.41 2.90
C ILE A 55 -8.86 -6.73 3.15
N TRP A 56 -8.30 -7.81 2.61
CA TRP A 56 -8.80 -9.15 2.93
C TRP A 56 -8.19 -9.65 4.23
N VAL A 57 -9.03 -9.86 5.25
CA VAL A 57 -8.62 -10.45 6.52
C VAL A 57 -8.97 -11.94 6.51
N PRO A 58 -8.02 -12.85 6.82
CA PRO A 58 -8.29 -14.29 6.89
C PRO A 58 -9.49 -14.61 7.80
N GLY A 59 -10.37 -15.50 7.33
CA GLY A 59 -11.60 -15.88 8.05
C GLY A 59 -12.79 -14.94 7.83
N LYS A 60 -12.62 -13.81 7.14
CA LYS A 60 -13.75 -12.98 6.68
C LYS A 60 -14.32 -13.53 5.36
N ASN A 61 -15.59 -13.22 5.11
CA ASN A 61 -16.29 -13.57 3.87
C ASN A 61 -16.38 -12.39 2.87
N LYS A 62 -15.85 -11.22 3.24
CA LYS A 62 -15.78 -10.01 2.43
C LYS A 62 -14.55 -9.18 2.84
N PRO A 63 -13.99 -8.36 1.95
CA PRO A 63 -12.92 -7.44 2.32
C PRO A 63 -13.44 -6.36 3.27
N GLU A 64 -12.58 -5.91 4.19
CA GLU A 64 -12.77 -4.66 4.90
C GLU A 64 -12.42 -3.50 3.94
N PHE A 65 -13.10 -2.37 4.10
CA PHE A 65 -12.90 -1.17 3.28
C PHE A 65 -12.48 0.00 4.15
N LEU A 66 -11.43 0.69 3.73
CA LEU A 66 -10.97 1.95 4.32
C LEU A 66 -11.17 3.06 3.29
N ASP A 67 -11.99 4.03 3.66
CA ASP A 67 -12.13 5.31 2.97
C ASP A 67 -11.32 6.36 3.74
N ALA A 68 -10.31 6.91 3.10
CA ALA A 68 -9.50 8.02 3.58
C ALA A 68 -9.45 9.14 2.53
N SER A 69 -10.60 9.43 1.91
CA SER A 69 -10.76 10.61 1.06
C SER A 69 -10.88 11.91 1.86
N GLY A 70 -10.38 12.99 1.28
CA GLY A 70 -10.43 14.32 1.83
C GLY A 70 -11.86 14.88 1.92
N TYR A 71 -12.05 15.79 2.88
CA TYR A 71 -13.32 16.48 3.07
C TYR A 71 -13.40 17.74 2.20
N SER A 72 -14.54 17.97 1.53
CA SER A 72 -14.72 19.10 0.60
C SER A 72 -15.02 20.45 1.28
N GLY A 73 -15.40 20.44 2.56
CA GLY A 73 -16.14 21.57 3.15
C GLY A 73 -17.63 21.48 2.88
#